data_AF-A0A2V6CZ66-F1
#
_entry.id   AF-A0A2V6CZ66-F1
#
_cell.length_a   1.000
_cell.length_b   1.000
_cell.length_c   1.000
_cell.angle_alpha   90.00
_cell.angle_beta   90.00
_cell.angle_gamma   90.00
#
_symmetry.space_group_name_H-M   'P 1'
#
loop_
_entity.id
_entity.type
_entity.pdbx_description
1 polymer ?
#
loop_
_entity_poly.entity_id
_entity_poly.type
_entity_poly.pdbx_seq_one_letter_code
_entity_poly.pdbx_strand_id
1 'polypeptide(L)'
;MDAELEKLVESGKLTTKAAEQLEQLRPGSFCLHKSWGFGQVAEWNLLLNQIVIDFKTKPKHPMQLAYAAENLIPIPPKHFRARKVNEPEAIKALLKSDPAAVVRNILEGFDGKATLGQISEMLIGDLFTEAEWKRWWTTAKKAMKASGYFSVPAKKSEPIALRTEPVSRADELLAFFNQTRQPKEQAAALDQIIKFHHEFKDPKTQLQPIMQRIENTAAQNQKLHSSLTFELVLARDDLLERVPGLTTTRPDLTVERLISEEEARLTEILPKLPSETRLAVDGIEQLAAGHTNPKDIRRKRQGRRTANHARPRCPRTFGQQ
;
A
#
# COMPACT_ATOMS: atom_id res chain seq x y z
N MET A 1 -13.28 39.61 12.01
CA MET A 1 -12.18 39.89 12.94
C MET A 1 -12.82 40.26 14.27
N ASP A 2 -12.36 39.66 15.36
CA ASP A 2 -12.87 39.96 16.70
C ASP A 2 -12.63 41.45 17.08
N ALA A 3 -13.63 42.08 17.69
CA ALA A 3 -13.61 43.50 18.00
C ALA A 3 -12.53 43.89 19.02
N GLU A 4 -12.11 42.96 19.89
CA GLU A 4 -11.04 43.21 20.85
C GLU A 4 -9.65 43.09 20.20
N LEU A 5 -9.49 42.20 19.23
CA LEU A 5 -8.27 42.11 18.42
C LEU A 5 -8.10 43.33 17.51
N GLU A 6 -9.20 43.88 16.98
CA GLU A 6 -9.20 45.11 16.18
C GLU A 6 -8.66 46.31 16.97
N LYS A 7 -9.12 46.49 18.21
CA LYS A 7 -8.58 47.52 19.12
C LYS A 7 -7.08 47.35 19.41
N LEU A 8 -6.60 46.11 19.47
CA LEU A 8 -5.16 45.84 19.66
C LEU A 8 -4.34 46.15 18.40
N VAL A 9 -4.93 46.04 17.21
CA VAL A 9 -4.31 46.48 15.96
C VAL A 9 -4.31 48.00 15.84
N GLU A 10 -5.44 48.66 16.13
CA GLU A 10 -5.55 50.12 16.11
C GLU A 10 -4.59 50.80 17.11
N SER A 11 -4.37 50.18 18.27
CA SER A 11 -3.41 50.66 19.27
C SER A 11 -1.94 50.31 18.97
N GLY A 12 -1.66 49.66 17.84
CA GLY A 12 -0.30 49.30 17.39
C GLY A 12 0.35 48.16 18.17
N LYS A 13 -0.38 47.47 19.07
CA LYS A 13 0.13 46.35 19.87
C LYS A 13 0.21 45.05 19.06
N LEU A 14 -0.61 44.92 18.01
CA LEU A 14 -0.61 43.79 17.08
C LEU A 14 -0.61 44.30 15.63
N THR A 15 -0.06 43.48 14.73
CA THR A 15 -0.24 43.69 13.29
C THR A 15 -1.53 43.04 12.83
N THR A 16 -2.11 43.51 11.71
CA THR A 16 -3.29 42.89 11.11
C THR A 16 -3.07 41.40 10.84
N LYS A 17 -1.90 41.04 10.31
CA LYS A 17 -1.51 39.64 10.06
C LYS A 17 -1.47 38.80 11.34
N ALA A 18 -0.94 39.34 12.43
CA ALA A 18 -0.91 38.64 13.71
C ALA A 18 -2.33 38.41 14.25
N ALA A 19 -3.21 39.40 14.10
CA ALA A 19 -4.59 39.26 14.51
C ALA A 19 -5.38 38.24 13.68
N GLU A 20 -5.14 38.15 12.37
CA GLU A 20 -5.72 37.09 11.50
C GLU A 20 -5.27 35.68 11.91
N GLN A 21 -4.00 35.53 12.32
CA GLN A 21 -3.51 34.25 12.86
C GLN A 21 -4.17 33.93 14.21
N LEU A 22 -4.28 34.92 15.09
CA LEU A 22 -4.92 34.76 16.39
C LEU A 22 -6.39 34.41 16.25
N GLU A 23 -7.10 34.93 15.24
CA GLU A 23 -8.50 34.59 14.98
C GLU A 23 -8.73 33.06 14.78
N GLN A 24 -7.72 32.36 14.26
CA GLN A 24 -7.75 30.90 14.11
C GLN A 24 -7.41 30.15 15.42
N LEU A 25 -6.90 30.88 16.42
CA LEU A 25 -6.45 30.41 17.72
C LEU A 25 -7.41 30.83 18.85
N ARG A 26 -8.72 30.84 18.59
CA ARG A 26 -9.77 31.13 19.59
C ARG A 26 -9.81 30.10 20.73
N PRO A 27 -10.35 30.44 21.91
CA PRO A 27 -10.60 29.45 22.96
C PRO A 27 -11.31 28.20 22.43
N GLY A 28 -10.82 27.02 22.81
CA GLY A 28 -11.28 25.72 22.32
C GLY A 28 -10.66 25.25 21.00
N SER A 29 -9.91 26.10 20.28
CA SER A 29 -9.14 25.70 19.09
C SER A 29 -7.86 24.96 19.46
N PHE A 30 -7.18 24.41 18.46
CA PHE A 30 -5.95 23.64 18.63
C PHE A 30 -4.80 24.24 17.84
N CYS A 31 -3.58 24.02 18.32
CA CYS A 31 -2.37 24.52 17.67
C CYS A 31 -1.19 23.57 17.83
N LEU A 32 -0.20 23.73 16.97
CA LEU A 32 1.11 23.10 17.07
C LEU A 32 2.19 24.13 17.36
N HIS A 33 2.97 23.89 18.40
CA HIS A 33 4.20 24.60 18.69
C HIS A 33 5.41 23.72 18.40
N LYS A 34 6.47 24.29 17.82
CA LYS A 34 7.69 23.54 17.44
C LYS A 34 8.33 22.79 18.62
N SER A 35 8.38 23.41 19.80
CA SER A 35 9.07 22.86 20.98
C SER A 35 8.14 22.16 21.97
N TRP A 36 6.85 22.50 21.98
CA TRP A 36 5.90 22.00 22.99
C TRP A 36 4.83 21.07 22.41
N GLY A 37 4.79 20.96 21.08
CA GLY A 37 3.90 20.05 20.38
C GLY A 37 2.47 20.55 20.32
N PHE A 38 1.54 19.60 20.32
CA PHE A 38 0.10 19.85 20.23
C PHE A 38 -0.43 20.49 21.52
N GLY A 39 -1.26 21.52 21.36
CA GLY A 39 -1.93 22.19 22.47
C GLY A 39 -3.36 22.63 22.12
N GLN A 40 -4.16 22.85 23.15
CA GLN A 40 -5.51 23.39 23.06
C GLN A 40 -5.52 24.79 23.68
N VAL A 41 -6.12 25.76 22.99
CA VAL A 41 -6.26 27.12 23.52
C VAL A 41 -7.30 27.09 24.63
N ALA A 42 -6.89 27.42 25.85
CA ALA A 42 -7.76 27.47 27.02
C ALA A 42 -8.53 28.80 27.04
N GLU A 43 -7.81 29.92 26.92
CA GLU A 43 -8.40 31.26 27.01
C GLU A 43 -7.56 32.31 26.28
N TRP A 44 -8.23 33.39 25.91
CA TRP A 44 -7.60 34.67 25.57
C TRP A 44 -7.65 35.59 26.78
N ASN A 45 -6.48 36.09 27.16
CA ASN A 45 -6.36 37.16 28.14
C ASN A 45 -5.88 38.42 27.42
N LEU A 46 -6.79 39.02 26.64
CA LEU A 46 -6.48 40.18 25.79
C LEU A 46 -6.10 41.42 26.62
N LEU A 47 -6.62 41.53 27.85
CA LEU A 47 -6.23 42.56 28.83
C LEU A 47 -4.74 42.51 29.14
N LEU A 48 -4.18 41.31 29.32
CA LEU A 48 -2.75 41.09 29.57
C LEU A 48 -1.93 40.87 28.29
N ASN A 49 -2.55 41.01 27.11
CA ASN A 49 -1.93 40.71 25.81
C ASN A 49 -1.39 39.26 25.75
N GLN A 50 -2.12 38.32 26.33
CA GLN A 50 -1.72 36.92 26.46
C GLN A 50 -2.77 35.95 25.91
N ILE A 51 -2.30 34.78 25.49
CA ILE A 51 -3.09 33.59 25.22
C ILE A 51 -2.59 32.46 26.11
N VAL A 52 -3.51 31.71 26.70
CA VAL A 52 -3.21 30.57 27.57
C VAL A 52 -3.52 29.29 26.83
N ILE A 53 -2.52 28.40 26.75
CA ILE A 53 -2.61 27.17 25.97
C ILE A 53 -2.22 25.98 26.84
N ASP A 54 -3.04 24.94 26.79
CA ASP A 54 -2.77 23.64 27.40
C ASP A 54 -1.97 22.76 26.42
N PHE A 55 -0.64 22.77 26.56
CA PHE A 55 0.23 21.81 25.87
C PHE A 55 0.37 20.53 26.69
N LYS A 56 0.57 19.38 26.02
CA LYS A 56 0.78 18.09 26.70
C LYS A 56 1.95 18.11 27.70
N THR A 57 2.99 18.90 27.44
CA THR A 57 4.17 19.03 28.31
C THR A 57 4.14 20.27 29.21
N LYS A 58 3.25 21.23 28.94
CA LYS A 58 3.13 22.51 29.66
C LYS A 58 1.65 22.93 29.74
N PRO A 59 0.89 22.42 30.70
CA PRO A 59 -0.49 22.84 30.90
C PRO A 59 -0.56 24.31 31.35
N LYS A 60 -1.63 25.01 30.99
CA LYS A 60 -1.94 26.40 31.33
C LYS A 60 -0.79 27.37 31.06
N HIS A 61 -0.11 27.23 29.92
CA HIS A 61 1.05 28.05 29.61
C HIS A 61 0.62 29.40 29.01
N PRO A 62 0.89 30.53 29.68
CA PRO A 62 0.64 31.85 29.10
C PRO A 62 1.76 32.24 28.13
N MET A 63 1.40 32.81 26.99
CA MET A 63 2.34 33.42 26.04
C MET A 63 1.79 34.71 25.44
N GLN A 64 2.67 35.60 25.00
CA GLN A 64 2.28 36.87 24.37
C GLN A 64 1.57 36.63 23.04
N LEU A 65 0.53 37.42 22.75
CA LEU A 65 -0.28 37.28 21.54
C LEU A 65 0.55 37.37 20.24
N ALA A 66 1.49 38.32 20.16
CA ALA A 66 2.38 38.45 19.00
C ALA A 66 3.27 37.20 18.82
N TYR A 67 3.84 36.68 19.90
CA TYR A 67 4.65 35.47 19.86
C TYR A 67 3.83 34.25 19.44
N ALA A 68 2.61 34.13 19.94
CA ALA A 68 1.67 33.08 19.58
C ALA A 68 1.35 33.11 18.08
N ALA A 69 1.02 34.29 17.55
CA ALA A 69 0.70 34.49 16.14
C ALA A 69 1.85 34.11 15.19
N GLU A 70 3.10 34.27 15.65
CA GLU A 70 4.30 33.95 14.86
C GLU A 70 4.72 32.47 14.97
N ASN A 71 4.51 31.83 16.12
CA ASN A 71 5.13 30.53 16.45
C ASN A 71 4.16 29.36 16.52
N LEU A 72 2.86 29.62 16.48
CA LEU A 72 1.84 28.59 16.49
C LEU A 72 1.30 28.33 15.10
N ILE A 73 1.11 27.05 14.80
CA ILE A 73 0.42 26.61 13.59
C ILE A 73 -1.00 26.21 14.00
N PRO A 74 -2.05 26.94 13.60
CA PRO A 74 -3.43 26.57 13.89
C PRO A 74 -3.76 25.19 13.30
N ILE A 75 -4.54 24.40 14.04
CA ILE A 75 -4.97 23.07 13.61
C ILE A 75 -6.47 23.10 13.34
N PRO A 76 -6.91 22.81 12.11
CA PRO A 76 -8.32 22.77 11.77
C PRO A 76 -9.09 21.74 12.61
N PRO A 77 -10.37 21.98 12.96
CA PRO A 77 -11.18 21.04 13.74
C PRO A 77 -11.28 19.63 13.13
N LYS A 78 -11.24 19.53 11.80
CA LYS A 78 -11.30 18.26 11.06
C LYS A 78 -9.97 17.49 11.04
N HIS A 79 -8.87 18.12 11.46
CA HIS A 79 -7.56 17.47 11.51
C HIS A 79 -7.58 16.32 12.52
N PHE A 80 -6.94 15.20 12.19
CA PHE A 80 -6.98 13.97 13.00
C PHE A 80 -6.65 14.20 14.48
N ARG A 81 -5.63 15.01 14.77
CA ARG A 81 -5.23 15.37 16.15
C ARG A 81 -6.34 16.10 16.93
N ALA A 82 -7.05 17.02 16.31
CA ALA A 82 -8.16 17.76 16.93
C ALA A 82 -9.35 16.82 17.18
N ARG A 83 -9.71 16.02 16.17
CA ARG A 83 -10.79 15.02 16.29
C ARG A 83 -10.52 13.96 17.35
N LYS A 84 -9.26 13.56 17.54
CA LYS A 84 -8.89 12.61 18.60
C LYS A 84 -9.24 13.13 20.00
N VAL A 85 -9.16 14.45 20.22
CA VAL A 85 -9.50 15.09 21.50
C VAL A 85 -11.01 15.36 21.60
N ASN A 86 -11.62 15.92 20.55
CA ASN A 86 -13.02 16.33 20.58
C ASN A 86 -14.01 15.18 20.38
N GLU A 87 -13.63 14.15 19.61
CA GLU A 87 -14.50 13.07 19.17
C GLU A 87 -13.87 11.68 19.42
N PRO A 88 -13.38 11.37 20.65
CA PRO A 88 -12.61 10.16 20.91
C PRO A 88 -13.39 8.88 20.59
N GLU A 89 -14.68 8.84 20.91
CA GLU A 89 -15.53 7.68 20.64
C GLU A 89 -15.82 7.50 19.14
N ALA A 90 -15.98 8.60 18.39
CA ALA A 90 -16.14 8.53 16.94
C ALA A 90 -14.85 8.02 16.26
N ILE A 91 -13.68 8.44 16.73
CA ILE A 91 -12.39 7.93 16.24
C ILE A 91 -12.24 6.43 16.57
N LYS A 92 -12.58 5.98 17.78
CA LYS A 92 -12.56 4.55 18.13
C LYS A 92 -13.50 3.71 17.27
N ALA A 93 -14.68 4.23 16.94
CA ALA A 93 -15.60 3.57 16.03
C ALA A 93 -15.02 3.51 14.61
N LEU A 94 -14.48 4.63 14.11
CA LEU A 94 -13.91 4.75 12.77
C LEU A 94 -12.70 3.82 12.58
N LEU A 95 -11.86 3.67 13.60
CA LEU A 95 -10.74 2.73 13.60
C LEU A 95 -11.18 1.28 13.34
N LYS A 96 -12.41 0.92 13.71
CA LYS A 96 -12.96 -0.44 13.51
C LYS A 96 -13.72 -0.55 12.19
N SER A 97 -14.54 0.45 11.86
CA SER A 97 -15.45 0.40 10.70
C SER A 97 -14.75 0.75 9.38
N ASP A 98 -13.89 1.77 9.36
CA ASP A 98 -13.18 2.22 8.16
C ASP A 98 -11.75 2.66 8.48
N PRO A 99 -10.81 1.71 8.57
CA PRO A 99 -9.41 2.02 8.75
C PRO A 99 -8.80 2.90 7.66
N ALA A 100 -9.31 2.84 6.42
CA ALA A 100 -8.80 3.65 5.32
C ALA A 100 -9.19 5.13 5.48
N ALA A 101 -10.42 5.41 5.94
CA ALA A 101 -10.84 6.78 6.27
C ALA A 101 -9.98 7.41 7.37
N VAL A 102 -9.55 6.63 8.37
CA VAL A 102 -8.60 7.13 9.39
C VAL A 102 -7.28 7.53 8.74
N VAL A 103 -6.70 6.68 7.90
CA VAL A 103 -5.44 7.02 7.21
C VAL A 103 -5.63 8.21 6.28
N ARG A 104 -6.76 8.33 5.58
CA ARG A 104 -7.08 9.51 4.77
C ARG A 104 -7.06 10.79 5.60
N ASN A 105 -7.76 10.82 6.73
CA ASN A 105 -7.83 12.00 7.59
C ASN A 105 -6.46 12.38 8.18
N ILE A 106 -5.61 11.39 8.43
CA ILE A 106 -4.21 11.62 8.77
C ILE A 106 -3.46 12.26 7.61
N LEU A 107 -3.53 11.69 6.41
CA LEU A 107 -2.82 12.18 5.23
C LEU A 107 -3.24 13.59 4.85
N GLU A 108 -4.52 13.93 4.95
CA GLU A 108 -5.04 15.29 4.75
C GLU A 108 -4.37 16.31 5.68
N GLY A 109 -3.99 15.90 6.89
CA GLY A 109 -3.22 16.73 7.83
C GLY A 109 -1.73 16.88 7.47
N PHE A 110 -1.23 16.09 6.52
CA PHE A 110 0.13 16.15 6.00
C PHE A 110 0.14 16.46 4.48
N ASP A 111 -0.73 17.36 4.03
CA ASP A 111 -0.81 17.77 2.63
C ASP A 111 -0.98 16.60 1.64
N GLY A 112 -1.75 15.60 2.07
CA GLY A 112 -2.05 14.40 1.30
C GLY A 112 -0.97 13.33 1.29
N LYS A 113 0.15 13.48 2.00
CA LYS A 113 1.26 12.50 2.00
C LYS A 113 1.94 12.35 3.36
N ALA A 114 2.11 11.11 3.83
CA ALA A 114 2.84 10.84 5.06
C ALA A 114 3.57 9.50 4.99
N THR A 115 4.71 9.42 5.68
CA THR A 115 5.46 8.18 5.86
C THR A 115 4.77 7.26 6.86
N LEU A 116 5.09 5.96 6.81
CA LEU A 116 4.58 5.00 7.78
C LEU A 116 4.94 5.39 9.23
N GLY A 117 6.14 5.95 9.44
CA GLY A 117 6.59 6.45 10.73
C GLY A 117 5.66 7.53 11.27
N GLN A 118 5.42 8.59 10.49
CA GLN A 118 4.53 9.70 10.87
C GLN A 118 3.10 9.24 11.18
N ILE A 119 2.56 8.29 10.40
CA ILE A 119 1.22 7.74 10.66
C ILE A 119 1.24 6.95 11.99
N SER A 120 2.26 6.11 12.19
CA SER A 120 2.36 5.29 13.40
C SER A 120 2.54 6.12 14.67
N GLU A 121 3.32 7.20 14.63
CA GLU A 121 3.53 8.11 15.76
C GLU A 121 2.24 8.78 16.25
N MET A 122 1.27 9.00 15.36
CA MET A 122 -0.01 9.60 15.75
C MET A 122 -1.01 8.63 16.38
N LEU A 123 -0.80 7.34 16.17
CA LEU A 123 -1.73 6.27 16.53
C LEU A 123 -1.21 5.41 17.69
N ILE A 124 0.09 5.13 17.71
CA ILE A 124 0.74 4.36 18.78
C ILE A 124 0.85 5.21 20.05
N GLY A 125 0.62 4.60 21.21
CA GLY A 125 0.70 5.23 22.52
C GLY A 125 -0.64 5.78 23.00
N ASP A 126 -1.35 6.51 22.14
CA ASP A 126 -2.65 7.07 22.51
C ASP A 126 -3.83 6.15 22.13
N LEU A 127 -3.77 5.45 20.99
CA LEU A 127 -4.88 4.64 20.47
C LEU A 127 -4.54 3.15 20.34
N PHE A 128 -3.27 2.80 20.15
CA PHE A 128 -2.82 1.43 20.03
C PHE A 128 -1.51 1.18 20.78
N THR A 129 -1.36 -0.04 21.27
CA THR A 129 -0.03 -0.62 21.53
C THR A 129 0.68 -0.98 20.23
N GLU A 130 2.00 -1.21 20.25
CA GLU A 130 2.74 -1.63 19.05
C GLU A 130 2.20 -2.93 18.43
N ALA A 131 1.72 -3.86 19.26
CA ALA A 131 1.22 -5.15 18.79
C ALA A 131 -0.12 -5.00 18.07
N GLU A 132 -1.02 -4.19 18.63
CA GLU A 132 -2.33 -3.90 18.03
C GLU A 132 -2.18 -3.11 16.74
N TRP A 133 -1.27 -2.13 16.72
CA TRP A 133 -0.93 -1.37 15.52
C TRP A 133 -0.54 -2.27 14.34
N LYS A 134 0.36 -3.24 14.55
CA LYS A 134 0.79 -4.16 13.48
C LYS A 134 -0.39 -4.94 12.88
N ARG A 135 -1.33 -5.37 13.72
CA ARG A 135 -2.55 -6.08 13.28
C ARG A 135 -3.49 -5.13 12.53
N TRP A 136 -3.76 -3.96 13.09
CA TRP A 136 -4.62 -2.94 12.49
C TRP A 136 -4.09 -2.45 11.14
N TRP A 137 -2.79 -2.19 11.06
CA TRP A 137 -2.14 -1.70 9.85
C TRP A 137 -2.28 -2.66 8.68
N THR A 138 -2.27 -3.97 8.94
CA THR A 138 -2.49 -4.99 7.89
C THR A 138 -3.89 -4.86 7.28
N THR A 139 -4.90 -4.64 8.13
CA THR A 139 -6.29 -4.40 7.70
C THR A 139 -6.41 -3.06 6.96
N ALA A 140 -5.82 -1.99 7.51
CA ALA A 140 -5.83 -0.67 6.88
C ALA A 140 -5.16 -0.69 5.51
N LYS A 141 -4.02 -1.36 5.36
CA LYS A 141 -3.32 -1.50 4.08
C LYS A 141 -4.18 -2.23 3.04
N LYS A 142 -4.94 -3.24 3.45
CA LYS A 142 -5.88 -3.94 2.56
C LYS A 142 -7.04 -3.03 2.14
N ALA A 143 -7.64 -2.30 3.07
CA ALA A 143 -8.74 -1.38 2.79
C ALA A 143 -8.30 -0.22 1.87
N MET A 144 -7.12 0.36 2.12
CA MET A 144 -6.54 1.40 1.26
C MET A 144 -6.36 0.92 -0.17
N LYS A 145 -5.74 -0.26 -0.37
CA LYS A 145 -5.56 -0.86 -1.70
C LYS A 145 -6.88 -1.13 -2.40
N ALA A 146 -7.88 -1.62 -1.67
CA ALA A 146 -9.20 -1.88 -2.24
C ALA A 146 -9.93 -0.61 -2.70
N SER A 147 -9.67 0.54 -2.05
CA SER A 147 -10.33 1.81 -2.38
C SER A 147 -9.78 2.51 -3.63
N GLY A 148 -8.55 2.19 -4.06
CA GLY A 148 -7.90 2.84 -5.22
C GLY A 148 -7.40 4.27 -5.01
N TYR A 149 -7.80 4.95 -3.92
CA TYR A 149 -7.43 6.35 -3.62
C TYR A 149 -6.06 6.53 -2.97
N PHE A 150 -5.36 5.44 -2.65
CA PHE A 150 -4.09 5.50 -1.94
C PHE A 150 -2.97 4.95 -2.82
N SER A 151 -1.91 5.72 -2.97
CA SER A 151 -0.63 5.22 -3.45
C SER A 151 0.14 4.64 -2.27
N VAL A 152 0.20 3.31 -2.18
CA VAL A 152 0.90 2.61 -1.09
C VAL A 152 2.22 2.04 -1.62
N PRO A 153 3.38 2.63 -1.26
CA PRO A 153 4.67 2.19 -1.78
C PRO A 153 5.07 0.81 -1.25
N ALA A 154 5.98 0.16 -1.99
CA ALA A 154 6.58 -1.11 -1.60
C ALA A 154 7.58 -0.92 -0.44
N LYS A 155 8.34 0.18 -0.45
CA LYS A 155 9.30 0.53 0.59
C LYS A 155 8.62 1.32 1.70
N LYS A 156 8.92 0.97 2.96
CA LYS A 156 8.36 1.66 4.14
C LYS A 156 8.88 3.08 4.34
N SER A 157 10.02 3.42 3.73
CA SER A 157 10.63 4.74 3.76
C SER A 157 9.94 5.74 2.84
N GLU A 158 9.20 5.26 1.84
CA GLU A 158 8.49 6.11 0.89
C GLU A 158 7.13 6.53 1.47
N PRO A 159 6.65 7.75 1.18
CA PRO A 159 5.39 8.25 1.71
C PRO A 159 4.21 7.56 1.03
N ILE A 160 3.17 7.30 1.83
CA ILE A 160 1.84 6.97 1.32
C ILE A 160 1.19 8.29 0.92
N ALA A 161 0.57 8.32 -0.26
CA ALA A 161 -0.04 9.53 -0.81
C ALA A 161 -1.51 9.30 -1.20
N LEU A 162 -2.33 10.33 -1.04
CA LEU A 162 -3.69 10.37 -1.56
C LEU A 162 -3.70 10.68 -3.06
N ARG A 163 -4.57 10.00 -3.79
CA ARG A 163 -4.88 10.27 -5.19
C ARG A 163 -6.21 11.04 -5.27
N THR A 164 -6.30 11.93 -6.24
CA THR A 164 -7.55 12.66 -6.55
C THR A 164 -8.62 11.72 -7.08
N GLU A 165 -8.22 10.75 -7.90
CA GLU A 165 -9.10 9.76 -8.52
C GLU A 165 -8.72 8.34 -8.07
N PRO A 166 -9.70 7.44 -7.94
CA PRO A 166 -9.42 6.06 -7.59
C PRO A 166 -8.80 5.36 -8.81
N VAL A 167 -7.61 4.80 -8.62
CA VAL A 167 -6.98 3.95 -9.62
C VAL A 167 -7.32 2.50 -9.31
N SER A 168 -7.81 1.76 -10.31
CA SER A 168 -8.12 0.35 -10.13
C SER A 168 -6.84 -0.45 -9.94
N ARG A 169 -6.94 -1.60 -9.27
CA ARG A 169 -5.78 -2.48 -9.08
C ARG A 169 -5.22 -2.99 -10.41
N ALA A 170 -6.08 -3.24 -11.40
CA ALA A 170 -5.67 -3.62 -12.74
C ALA A 170 -4.78 -2.53 -13.37
N ASP A 171 -5.18 -1.26 -13.26
CA ASP A 171 -4.42 -0.14 -13.80
C ASP A 171 -3.08 0.04 -13.08
N GLU A 172 -3.02 -0.17 -11.76
CA GLU A 172 -1.74 -0.17 -11.02
C GLU A 172 -0.78 -1.25 -11.52
N LEU A 173 -1.28 -2.47 -11.74
CA LEU A 173 -0.48 -3.59 -12.23
C LEU A 173 0.03 -3.34 -13.65
N LEU A 174 -0.82 -2.78 -14.52
CA LEU A 174 -0.43 -2.38 -15.88
C LEU A 174 0.61 -1.26 -15.86
N ALA A 175 0.41 -0.22 -15.05
CA ALA A 175 1.35 0.88 -14.93
C ALA A 175 2.72 0.39 -14.41
N PHE A 176 2.72 -0.46 -13.39
CA PHE A 176 3.95 -1.07 -12.85
C PHE A 176 4.67 -1.86 -13.94
N PHE A 177 3.98 -2.80 -14.61
CA PHE A 177 4.56 -3.59 -15.68
C PHE A 177 5.15 -2.72 -16.81
N ASN A 178 4.43 -1.66 -17.19
CA ASN A 178 4.84 -0.80 -18.30
C ASN A 178 6.10 0.03 -17.99
N GLN A 179 6.26 0.46 -16.74
CA GLN A 179 7.42 1.22 -16.27
C GLN A 179 8.67 0.33 -16.11
N THR A 180 8.47 -0.95 -15.84
CA THR A 180 9.56 -1.91 -15.67
C THR A 180 10.33 -2.15 -16.98
N ARG A 181 11.65 -1.98 -16.92
CA ARG A 181 12.57 -2.23 -18.06
C ARG A 181 13.38 -3.51 -17.90
N GLN A 182 13.61 -3.95 -16.66
CA GLN A 182 14.44 -5.13 -16.40
C GLN A 182 13.63 -6.41 -16.62
N PRO A 183 14.10 -7.37 -17.42
CA PRO A 183 13.37 -8.62 -17.70
C PRO A 183 12.96 -9.41 -16.46
N LYS A 184 13.79 -9.45 -15.42
CA LYS A 184 13.47 -10.13 -14.15
C LYS A 184 12.35 -9.43 -13.37
N GLU A 185 12.33 -8.10 -13.37
CA GLU A 185 11.24 -7.34 -12.77
C GLU A 185 9.94 -7.48 -13.58
N GLN A 186 10.05 -7.63 -14.92
CA GLN A 186 8.88 -7.90 -15.78
C GLN A 186 8.25 -9.26 -15.46
N ALA A 187 9.06 -10.30 -15.21
CA ALA A 187 8.57 -11.60 -14.74
C ALA A 187 7.81 -11.46 -13.40
N ALA A 188 8.40 -10.77 -12.42
CA ALA A 188 7.74 -10.52 -11.13
C ALA A 188 6.44 -9.69 -11.25
N ALA A 189 6.40 -8.74 -12.18
CA ALA A 189 5.20 -7.96 -12.49
C ALA A 189 4.11 -8.84 -13.14
N LEU A 190 4.49 -9.72 -14.07
CA LEU A 190 3.59 -10.68 -14.71
C LEU A 190 2.98 -11.65 -13.69
N ASP A 191 3.76 -12.14 -12.72
CA ASP A 191 3.24 -12.99 -11.63
C ASP A 191 2.13 -12.28 -10.82
N GLN A 192 2.30 -10.98 -10.54
CA GLN A 192 1.25 -10.20 -9.88
C GLN A 192 -0.01 -10.07 -10.75
N ILE A 193 0.16 -9.86 -12.06
CA ILE A 193 -0.95 -9.82 -13.02
C ILE A 193 -1.69 -11.16 -13.03
N ILE A 194 -0.98 -12.30 -13.14
CA ILE A 194 -1.56 -13.65 -13.13
C ILE A 194 -2.34 -13.90 -11.83
N LYS A 195 -1.80 -13.44 -10.70
CA LYS A 195 -2.45 -13.58 -9.38
C LYS A 195 -3.74 -12.78 -9.26
N PHE A 196 -3.81 -11.59 -9.88
CA PHE A 196 -4.93 -10.66 -9.78
C PHE A 196 -5.67 -10.45 -11.12
N HIS A 197 -5.60 -11.42 -12.04
CA HIS A 197 -6.24 -11.34 -13.36
C HIS A 197 -7.77 -11.12 -13.29
N HIS A 198 -8.42 -11.56 -12.21
CA HIS A 198 -9.85 -11.36 -11.98
C HIS A 198 -10.25 -9.91 -11.69
N GLU A 199 -9.30 -9.02 -11.40
CA GLU A 199 -9.57 -7.59 -11.16
C GLU A 199 -9.59 -6.76 -12.45
N PHE A 200 -9.24 -7.36 -13.59
CA PHE A 200 -9.29 -6.70 -14.90
C PHE A 200 -10.72 -6.74 -15.45
N LYS A 201 -11.24 -5.58 -15.87
CA LYS A 201 -12.60 -5.46 -16.41
C LYS A 201 -12.71 -6.04 -17.82
N ASP A 202 -11.66 -5.83 -18.62
CA ASP A 202 -11.52 -6.43 -19.95
C ASP A 202 -10.12 -7.06 -20.08
N PRO A 203 -9.90 -8.23 -19.46
CA PRO A 203 -8.59 -8.87 -19.42
C PRO A 203 -8.02 -9.12 -20.81
N LYS A 204 -8.87 -9.41 -21.81
CA LYS A 204 -8.42 -9.72 -23.17
C LYS A 204 -7.74 -8.52 -23.81
N THR A 205 -8.39 -7.35 -23.82
CA THR A 205 -7.80 -6.17 -24.47
C THR A 205 -6.67 -5.58 -23.64
N GLN A 206 -6.78 -5.60 -22.31
CA GLN A 206 -5.79 -5.02 -21.40
C GLN A 206 -4.50 -5.84 -21.31
N LEU A 207 -4.57 -7.18 -21.40
CA LEU A 207 -3.40 -8.07 -21.23
C LEU A 207 -2.76 -8.51 -22.54
N GLN A 208 -3.41 -8.35 -23.70
CA GLN A 208 -2.83 -8.70 -25.00
C GLN A 208 -1.51 -7.97 -25.29
N PRO A 209 -1.35 -6.65 -25.03
CA PRO A 209 -0.07 -5.97 -25.22
C PRO A 209 1.03 -6.48 -24.27
N ILE A 210 0.64 -6.89 -23.05
CA ILE A 210 1.55 -7.46 -22.05
C ILE A 210 2.09 -8.80 -22.55
N MET A 211 1.23 -9.63 -23.15
CA MET A 211 1.65 -10.89 -23.77
C MET A 211 2.69 -10.70 -24.86
N GLN A 212 2.42 -9.81 -25.81
CA GLN A 212 3.36 -9.51 -26.89
C GLN A 212 4.72 -9.04 -26.36
N ARG A 213 4.72 -8.18 -25.33
CA ARG A 213 5.95 -7.68 -24.73
C ARG A 213 6.75 -8.78 -24.04
N ILE A 214 6.07 -9.69 -23.33
CA ILE A 214 6.72 -10.83 -22.66
C ILE A 214 7.30 -11.83 -23.67
N GLU A 215 6.56 -12.15 -24.73
CA GLU A 215 7.05 -13.03 -25.79
C GLU A 215 8.29 -12.46 -26.49
N ASN A 216 8.29 -11.16 -26.76
CA ASN A 216 9.44 -10.48 -27.36
C ASN A 216 10.64 -10.45 -26.40
N THR A 217 10.44 -10.13 -25.12
CA THR A 217 11.50 -10.17 -24.11
C THR A 217 12.07 -11.57 -23.96
N ALA A 218 11.22 -12.60 -23.86
CA ALA A 218 11.65 -14.00 -23.74
C ALA A 218 12.53 -14.42 -24.93
N ALA A 219 12.08 -14.15 -26.15
CA ALA A 219 12.86 -14.52 -27.33
C ALA A 219 14.18 -13.74 -27.49
N GLN A 220 14.22 -12.46 -27.12
CA GLN A 220 15.45 -11.67 -27.13
C GLN A 220 16.48 -12.19 -26.12
N ASN A 221 16.01 -12.77 -25.01
CA ASN A 221 16.86 -13.24 -23.91
C ASN A 221 17.16 -14.74 -23.97
N GLN A 222 16.61 -15.48 -24.93
CA GLN A 222 16.68 -16.94 -24.99
C GLN A 222 18.10 -17.50 -24.90
N LYS A 223 19.06 -16.93 -25.65
CA LYS A 223 20.44 -17.44 -25.71
C LYS A 223 21.32 -17.02 -24.52
N LEU A 224 21.06 -15.84 -23.96
CA LEU A 224 21.89 -15.22 -22.92
C LEU A 224 21.37 -15.51 -21.51
N HIS A 225 20.05 -15.63 -21.37
CA HIS A 225 19.34 -15.80 -20.10
C HIS A 225 18.23 -16.84 -20.25
N SER A 226 18.60 -18.08 -20.58
CA SER A 226 17.67 -19.20 -20.81
C SER A 226 16.78 -19.48 -19.60
N SER A 227 17.31 -19.40 -18.37
CA SER A 227 16.53 -19.58 -17.13
C SER A 227 15.34 -18.59 -17.05
N LEU A 228 15.60 -17.30 -17.27
CA LEU A 228 14.55 -16.29 -17.31
C LEU A 228 13.55 -16.52 -18.44
N THR A 229 14.02 -17.03 -19.59
CA THR A 229 13.17 -17.32 -20.74
C THR A 229 12.15 -18.41 -20.40
N PHE A 230 12.56 -19.47 -19.70
CA PHE A 230 11.64 -20.49 -19.17
C PHE A 230 10.61 -19.88 -18.21
N GLU A 231 11.04 -19.02 -17.28
CA GLU A 231 10.11 -18.33 -16.35
C GLU A 231 9.05 -17.53 -17.11
N LEU A 232 9.46 -16.72 -18.08
CA LEU A 232 8.56 -15.86 -18.86
C LEU A 232 7.59 -16.67 -19.73
N VAL A 233 8.04 -17.76 -20.35
CA VAL A 233 7.20 -18.60 -21.21
C VAL A 233 6.19 -19.40 -20.39
N LEU A 234 6.61 -19.96 -19.25
CA LEU A 234 5.68 -20.66 -18.34
C LEU A 234 4.64 -19.70 -17.75
N ALA A 235 5.06 -18.51 -17.32
CA ALA A 235 4.13 -17.48 -16.83
C ALA A 235 3.16 -17.02 -17.94
N ARG A 236 3.61 -16.92 -19.20
CA ARG A 236 2.75 -16.65 -20.34
C ARG A 236 1.69 -17.74 -20.51
N ASP A 237 2.09 -19.00 -20.49
CA ASP A 237 1.18 -20.13 -20.70
C ASP A 237 0.14 -20.22 -19.56
N ASP A 238 0.56 -19.95 -18.32
CA ASP A 238 -0.33 -19.81 -17.17
C ASP A 238 -1.37 -18.70 -17.36
N LEU A 239 -0.98 -17.57 -17.94
CA LEU A 239 -1.91 -16.47 -18.22
C LEU A 239 -2.89 -16.83 -19.34
N LEU A 240 -2.43 -17.50 -20.40
CA LEU A 240 -3.27 -18.01 -21.49
C LEU A 240 -4.32 -19.01 -20.97
N GLU A 241 -3.96 -19.89 -20.03
CA GLU A 241 -4.92 -20.84 -19.43
C GLU A 241 -5.99 -20.12 -18.60
N ARG A 242 -5.63 -19.01 -17.93
CA ARG A 242 -6.54 -18.29 -17.02
C ARG A 242 -7.45 -17.29 -17.71
N VAL A 243 -7.04 -16.75 -18.86
CA VAL A 243 -7.76 -15.70 -19.57
C VAL A 243 -8.14 -16.17 -20.98
N PRO A 244 -9.32 -16.81 -21.12
CA PRO A 244 -9.80 -17.25 -22.42
C PRO A 244 -9.89 -16.09 -23.41
N GLY A 245 -9.35 -16.30 -24.61
CA GLY A 245 -9.38 -15.31 -25.70
C GLY A 245 -8.12 -14.45 -25.84
N LEU A 246 -7.13 -14.58 -24.94
CA LEU A 246 -5.78 -14.15 -25.24
C LEU A 246 -5.16 -15.04 -26.33
N THR A 247 -4.33 -14.45 -27.17
CA THR A 247 -3.61 -15.16 -28.23
C THR A 247 -2.11 -14.94 -28.11
N THR A 248 -1.34 -15.98 -28.45
CA THR A 248 0.11 -15.86 -28.60
C THR A 248 0.44 -15.24 -29.95
N THR A 249 1.43 -14.33 -29.99
CA THR A 249 2.00 -13.84 -31.25
C THR A 249 3.24 -14.63 -31.68
N ARG A 250 3.75 -15.49 -30.79
CA ARG A 250 4.91 -16.35 -31.00
C ARG A 250 4.58 -17.81 -30.67
N PRO A 251 3.76 -18.47 -31.52
CA PRO A 251 3.40 -19.89 -31.32
C PRO A 251 4.61 -20.82 -31.41
N ASP A 252 5.70 -20.33 -31.98
CA ASP A 252 6.97 -21.01 -32.13
C ASP A 252 7.78 -21.07 -30.82
N LEU A 253 7.46 -20.23 -29.84
CA LEU A 253 8.13 -20.13 -28.55
C LEU A 253 7.39 -20.99 -27.51
N THR A 254 7.64 -22.29 -27.48
CA THR A 254 7.03 -23.23 -26.51
C THR A 254 8.06 -23.78 -25.54
N VAL A 255 7.61 -24.26 -24.37
CA VAL A 255 8.49 -24.86 -23.37
C VAL A 255 9.17 -26.12 -23.92
N GLU A 256 8.45 -26.96 -24.66
CA GLU A 256 9.01 -28.17 -25.27
C GLU A 256 10.14 -27.84 -26.22
N ARG A 257 9.95 -26.81 -27.07
CA ARG A 257 10.98 -26.39 -28.01
C ARG A 257 12.18 -25.79 -27.28
N LEU A 258 11.95 -25.00 -26.23
CA LEU A 258 13.03 -24.47 -25.40
C LEU A 258 13.85 -25.59 -24.75
N ILE A 259 13.20 -26.65 -24.25
CA ILE A 259 13.88 -27.84 -23.70
C ILE A 259 14.75 -28.49 -24.77
N SER A 260 14.22 -28.72 -25.98
CA SER A 260 14.98 -29.33 -27.07
C SER A 260 16.16 -28.46 -27.56
N GLU A 261 15.98 -27.15 -27.65
CA GLU A 261 17.05 -26.23 -28.09
C GLU A 261 18.15 -26.04 -27.02
N GLU A 262 17.81 -26.25 -25.75
CA GLU A 262 18.71 -26.07 -24.61
C GLU A 262 19.17 -27.39 -23.98
N GLU A 263 18.88 -28.55 -24.60
CA GLU A 263 19.07 -29.90 -24.04
C GLU A 263 20.47 -30.09 -23.42
N ALA A 264 21.51 -29.69 -24.14
CA ALA A 264 22.91 -29.79 -23.69
C ALA A 264 23.24 -28.93 -22.45
N ARG A 265 22.46 -27.88 -22.18
CA ARG A 265 22.66 -26.91 -21.09
C ARG A 265 21.62 -27.03 -19.97
N LEU A 266 20.62 -27.91 -20.10
CA LEU A 266 19.53 -28.04 -19.12
C LEU A 266 20.04 -28.28 -17.71
N THR A 267 21.02 -29.17 -17.53
CA THR A 267 21.63 -29.47 -16.22
C THR A 267 22.22 -28.24 -15.54
N GLU A 268 22.66 -27.23 -16.30
CA GLU A 268 23.18 -25.96 -15.77
C GLU A 268 22.08 -24.89 -15.57
N ILE A 269 20.99 -24.98 -16.32
CA ILE A 269 19.86 -24.04 -16.28
C ILE A 269 18.90 -24.37 -15.14
N LEU A 270 18.54 -25.65 -14.97
CA LEU A 270 17.57 -26.12 -13.99
C LEU A 270 17.88 -25.64 -12.56
N PRO A 271 19.12 -25.69 -12.05
CA PRO A 271 19.43 -25.21 -10.69
C PRO A 271 19.22 -23.70 -10.51
N LYS A 272 19.22 -22.92 -11.60
CA LYS A 272 19.05 -21.46 -11.59
C LYS A 272 17.57 -21.04 -11.69
N LEU A 273 16.66 -22.00 -11.89
CA LEU A 273 15.22 -21.74 -11.96
C LEU A 273 14.62 -21.68 -10.54
N PRO A 274 13.57 -20.86 -10.34
CA PRO A 274 12.70 -20.96 -9.17
C PRO A 274 12.12 -22.38 -9.04
N SER A 275 11.87 -22.82 -7.81
CA SER A 275 11.43 -24.20 -7.53
C SER A 275 10.18 -24.63 -8.31
N GLU A 276 9.19 -23.75 -8.46
CA GLU A 276 7.95 -24.05 -9.18
C GLU A 276 8.19 -24.23 -10.67
N THR A 277 8.98 -23.32 -11.28
CA THR A 277 9.38 -23.35 -12.68
C THR A 277 10.22 -24.59 -12.99
N ARG A 278 11.20 -24.92 -12.13
CA ARG A 278 12.04 -26.11 -12.28
C ARG A 278 11.22 -27.39 -12.32
N LEU A 279 10.29 -27.55 -11.37
CA LEU A 279 9.41 -28.72 -11.32
C LEU A 279 8.51 -28.85 -12.55
N ALA A 280 8.11 -27.73 -13.17
CA ALA A 280 7.34 -27.74 -14.41
C ALA A 280 8.20 -28.20 -15.60
N VAL A 281 9.41 -27.67 -15.73
CA VAL A 281 10.36 -28.08 -16.78
C VAL A 281 10.75 -29.55 -16.64
N ASP A 282 11.14 -29.99 -15.44
CA ASP A 282 11.48 -31.40 -15.15
C ASP A 282 10.32 -32.35 -15.51
N GLY A 283 9.08 -31.94 -15.22
CA GLY A 283 7.90 -32.72 -15.53
C GLY A 283 7.66 -32.85 -17.03
N ILE A 284 7.88 -31.79 -17.81
CA ILE A 284 7.72 -31.78 -19.26
C ILE A 284 8.84 -32.60 -19.93
N GLU A 285 10.09 -32.47 -19.45
CA GLU A 285 11.22 -33.26 -19.93
C GLU A 285 10.99 -34.77 -19.70
N GLN A 286 10.53 -35.17 -18.51
CA GLN A 286 10.21 -36.57 -18.21
C GLN A 286 9.04 -37.11 -19.06
N LEU A 287 8.07 -36.28 -19.40
CA LEU A 287 6.97 -36.62 -20.31
C LEU A 287 7.47 -36.81 -21.74
N ALA A 288 8.34 -35.93 -22.22
CA ALA A 288 8.96 -36.00 -23.55
C ALA A 288 9.88 -37.23 -23.68
N ALA A 289 10.59 -37.60 -22.61
CA ALA A 289 11.41 -38.81 -22.53
C ALA A 289 10.59 -40.11 -22.39
N GLY A 290 9.25 -40.07 -22.41
CA GLY A 290 8.39 -41.25 -22.36
C GLY A 290 8.30 -41.95 -21.00
N HIS A 291 8.71 -41.31 -19.90
CA HIS A 291 8.88 -41.95 -18.59
C HIS A 291 7.62 -41.96 -17.69
N THR A 292 6.42 -41.58 -18.16
CA THR A 292 5.19 -41.65 -17.31
C THR A 292 3.90 -42.04 -18.04
N ASN A 293 3.05 -42.79 -17.32
CA ASN A 293 1.78 -43.35 -17.79
C ASN A 293 0.69 -42.25 -17.93
N PRO A 294 -0.03 -42.15 -19.07
CA PRO A 294 -1.02 -41.12 -19.33
C PRO A 294 -2.15 -40.96 -18.29
N LYS A 295 -2.43 -42.01 -17.50
CA LYS A 295 -3.48 -41.97 -16.45
C LYS A 295 -3.06 -41.22 -15.19
N ASP A 296 -1.76 -41.08 -14.91
CA ASP A 296 -1.26 -40.28 -13.78
C ASP A 296 -1.31 -38.77 -14.03
N ILE A 297 -1.41 -38.39 -15.31
CA ILE A 297 -1.41 -37.00 -15.80
C ILE A 297 -2.66 -36.23 -15.35
N ARG A 298 -3.86 -36.84 -15.45
CA ARG A 298 -5.11 -36.20 -14.98
C ARG A 298 -5.15 -36.11 -13.45
N ARG A 299 -4.65 -37.12 -12.73
CA ARG A 299 -4.65 -37.13 -11.25
C ARG A 299 -3.72 -36.07 -10.65
N LYS A 300 -2.55 -35.79 -11.22
CA LYS A 300 -1.63 -34.75 -10.71
C LYS A 300 -2.11 -33.31 -11.01
N ARG A 301 -2.78 -33.07 -12.15
CA ARG A 301 -3.41 -31.77 -12.44
C ARG A 301 -4.67 -31.50 -11.59
N GLN A 302 -5.52 -32.50 -11.34
CA GLN A 302 -6.73 -32.34 -10.52
C GLN A 302 -6.46 -32.38 -9.00
N GLY A 303 -5.48 -33.17 -8.54
CA GLY A 303 -5.09 -33.26 -7.12
C GLY A 303 -4.49 -31.98 -6.53
N ARG A 304 -4.02 -31.05 -7.38
CA ARG A 304 -3.56 -29.71 -6.95
C ARG A 304 -4.71 -28.74 -6.63
N ARG A 305 -5.97 -29.03 -7.03
CA ARG A 305 -7.11 -28.13 -6.79
C ARG A 305 -7.80 -28.29 -5.43
N THR A 306 -7.59 -29.39 -4.68
CA THR A 306 -8.25 -29.60 -3.38
C THR A 306 -7.38 -29.33 -2.15
N ALA A 307 -6.05 -29.32 -2.29
CA ALA A 307 -5.15 -29.15 -1.14
C ALA A 307 -5.07 -27.70 -0.60
N ASN A 308 -5.52 -26.69 -1.35
CA ASN A 308 -5.46 -25.29 -0.92
C ASN A 308 -6.73 -24.75 -0.25
N HIS A 309 -7.75 -25.59 0.00
CA HIS A 309 -8.98 -25.18 0.72
C HIS A 309 -9.32 -26.01 1.97
N ALA A 310 -8.52 -27.01 2.33
CA ALA A 310 -8.73 -27.78 3.56
C ALA A 310 -7.61 -27.51 4.57
N ARG A 311 -7.85 -26.57 5.50
CA ARG A 311 -7.13 -26.59 6.78
C ARG A 311 -7.52 -27.88 7.52
N PRO A 312 -6.57 -28.71 7.98
CA PRO A 312 -6.92 -29.75 8.92
C PRO A 312 -7.35 -29.08 10.23
N ARG A 313 -8.59 -29.33 10.66
CA ARG A 313 -9.00 -29.10 12.06
C ARG A 313 -8.16 -30.04 12.92
N CYS A 314 -7.42 -29.49 13.89
CA CYS A 314 -6.79 -30.27 14.95
C CYS A 314 -7.86 -31.12 15.67
N PRO A 315 -7.64 -32.42 15.90
CA PRO A 315 -8.46 -33.18 16.82
C PRO A 315 -8.15 -32.74 18.25
N ARG A 316 -9.18 -32.27 18.96
CA ARG A 316 -9.15 -32.14 20.42
C ARG A 316 -9.02 -33.53 21.02
N THR A 317 -7.90 -33.80 21.67
CA THR A 317 -7.79 -34.89 22.64
C THR A 317 -8.65 -34.52 23.85
N PHE A 318 -9.81 -35.16 23.97
CA PHE A 318 -10.51 -35.30 25.24
C PHE A 318 -9.89 -36.50 25.95
N GLY A 319 -9.05 -36.25 26.96
CA GLY A 319 -8.71 -37.24 27.96
C GLY A 319 -9.88 -37.38 28.93
N GLN A 320 -10.45 -38.58 29.00
CA GLN A 320 -11.15 -39.05 30.19
C GLN A 320 -10.11 -39.63 31.14
N GLN A 321 -9.95 -38.98 32.30
CA GLN A 321 -9.90 -39.53 33.65
C GLN A 321 -9.69 -38.39 34.63
#